data_AF-A0A7X3S604-F1
#
_entry.id   AF-A0A7X3S604-F1
#
_cell.length_a   1.000
_cell.length_b   1.000
_cell.length_c   1.000
_cell.angle_alpha   90.00
_cell.angle_beta   90.00
_cell.angle_gamma   90.00
#
_symmetry.space_group_name_H-M   'P 1'
#
loop_
_entity.id
_entity.type
_entity.pdbx_description
1 polymer ?
#
loop_
_entity_poly.entity_id
_entity_poly.type
_entity_poly.pdbx_seq_one_letter_code
_entity_poly.pdbx_strand_id
1 'polypeptide(L)'
;MSVAKTCPGYGTYVVHFAEGDLRQSATFSHSGIGPRRDYWQSFSEWNSASDTIEWRLADGRPYATILRWFIDNVDPNTGSADESHRGQVLVISTVAETEPEQGCVAGYVDARANRAANEIARRVADEIARTFDCERDEPRYHGERGPFSGTPS
;
A
#
# COMPACT_ATOMS: atom_id res chain seq x y z
N MET A 1 3.73 18.80 10.55
CA MET A 1 5.13 18.37 10.28
C MET A 1 5.04 17.07 9.51
N SER A 2 5.86 16.89 8.47
CA SER A 2 5.98 15.62 7.75
C SER A 2 7.34 14.98 8.04
N VAL A 3 7.39 13.66 8.08
CA VAL A 3 8.61 12.86 8.23
C VAL A 3 8.73 11.96 7.00
N ALA A 4 9.94 11.83 6.46
CA ALA A 4 10.23 10.87 5.41
C ALA A 4 11.54 10.15 5.73
N LYS A 5 11.57 8.83 5.52
CA LYS A 5 12.75 7.98 5.71
C LYS A 5 12.83 6.90 4.63
N THR A 6 14.05 6.49 4.32
CA THR A 6 14.31 5.29 3.52
C THR A 6 14.82 4.20 4.46
N CYS A 7 14.15 3.07 4.45
CA CYS A 7 14.42 1.92 5.31
C CYS A 7 14.93 0.74 4.46
N PRO A 8 15.83 -0.11 4.99
CA PRO A 8 16.17 -1.37 4.34
C PRO A 8 14.93 -2.25 4.15
N GLY A 9 14.83 -2.89 2.99
CA GLY A 9 13.78 -3.86 2.64
C GLY A 9 14.37 -5.26 2.40
N TYR A 10 13.85 -5.95 1.40
CA TYR A 10 14.33 -7.28 0.99
C TYR A 10 15.62 -7.16 0.16
N GLY A 11 16.73 -7.76 0.59
CA GLY A 11 17.98 -7.78 -0.19
C GLY A 11 18.51 -6.37 -0.50
N THR A 12 18.63 -6.03 -1.79
CA THR A 12 19.05 -4.69 -2.27
C THR A 12 17.90 -3.72 -2.48
N TYR A 13 16.71 -4.02 -1.96
CA TYR A 13 15.52 -3.18 -2.09
C TYR A 13 15.29 -2.36 -0.83
N VAL A 14 14.63 -1.23 -1.01
CA VAL A 14 14.35 -0.25 0.05
C VAL A 14 12.86 0.08 0.10
N VAL A 15 12.43 0.55 1.27
CA VAL A 15 11.10 1.09 1.51
C VAL A 15 11.25 2.59 1.74
N HIS A 16 10.59 3.39 0.92
CA HIS A 16 10.45 4.82 1.18
C HIS A 16 9.17 5.04 1.96
N PHE A 17 9.31 5.40 3.23
CA PHE A 17 8.21 5.64 4.12
C PHE A 17 8.09 7.14 4.40
N ALA A 18 6.87 7.65 4.36
CA ALA A 18 6.57 9.02 4.74
C ALA A 18 5.31 9.09 5.60
N GLU A 19 5.27 10.07 6.50
CA GLU A 19 4.09 10.41 7.28
C GLU A 19 3.85 11.92 7.23
N GLY A 20 2.59 12.31 7.06
CA GLY A 20 2.15 13.69 7.03
C GLY A 20 0.67 13.76 7.39
N ASP A 21 0.32 14.66 8.31
CA ASP A 21 -1.05 14.80 8.82
C ASP A 21 -1.70 13.47 9.24
N LEU A 22 -0.96 12.66 10.03
CA LEU A 22 -1.40 11.35 10.55
C LEU A 22 -1.79 10.33 9.46
N ARG A 23 -1.27 10.50 8.26
CA ARG A 23 -1.39 9.56 7.15
C ARG A 23 -0.02 9.08 6.77
N GLN A 24 0.10 7.80 6.49
CA GLN A 24 1.35 7.16 6.11
C GLN A 24 1.33 6.84 4.62
N SER A 25 2.49 6.82 3.98
CA SER A 25 2.70 6.43 2.59
C SER A 25 3.92 5.52 2.54
N ALA A 26 3.88 4.48 1.70
CA ALA A 26 5.00 3.58 1.48
C ALA A 26 5.14 3.24 0.00
N THR A 27 6.34 3.47 -0.55
CA THR A 27 6.73 3.01 -1.89
C THR A 27 7.98 2.13 -1.82
N PHE A 28 8.18 1.32 -2.85
CA PHE A 28 9.17 0.26 -2.87
C PHE A 28 10.02 0.33 -4.13
N SER A 29 11.33 0.18 -3.98
CA SER A 29 12.26 0.32 -5.10
C SER A 29 13.57 -0.44 -4.84
N HIS A 30 14.36 -0.64 -5.89
CA HIS A 30 15.76 -1.00 -5.77
C HIS A 30 16.55 0.14 -5.11
N SER A 31 17.56 -0.15 -4.27
CA SER A 31 18.25 0.84 -3.42
C SER A 31 18.96 1.99 -4.14
N GLY A 32 19.14 1.89 -5.46
CA GLY A 32 19.71 2.94 -6.29
C GLY A 32 18.70 4.01 -6.71
N ILE A 33 17.42 3.82 -6.42
CA ILE A 33 16.30 4.68 -6.81
C ILE A 33 15.91 5.53 -5.61
N GLY A 34 15.83 6.85 -5.83
CA GLY A 34 15.46 7.79 -4.78
C GLY A 34 13.94 7.88 -4.61
N PRO A 35 13.43 8.29 -3.44
CA PRO A 35 12.02 8.60 -3.29
C PRO A 35 11.67 9.82 -4.16
N ARG A 36 10.65 9.70 -5.01
CA ARG A 36 10.07 10.87 -5.67
C ARG A 36 9.28 11.71 -4.65
N ARG A 37 9.66 12.98 -4.52
CA ARG A 37 9.13 13.91 -3.51
C ARG A 37 7.65 14.25 -3.71
N ASP A 38 7.16 14.09 -4.92
CA ASP A 38 5.78 14.30 -5.35
C ASP A 38 4.93 13.03 -5.32
N TYR A 39 5.52 11.87 -5.02
CA TYR A 39 4.82 10.60 -5.02
C TYR A 39 4.27 10.29 -3.63
N TRP A 40 2.99 10.62 -3.44
CA TRP A 40 2.22 10.37 -2.23
C TRP A 40 0.98 9.55 -2.59
N GLN A 41 0.87 8.34 -2.04
CA GLN A 41 -0.32 7.51 -2.16
C GLN A 41 -0.67 6.97 -0.77
N SER A 42 -1.86 7.32 -0.30
CA SER A 42 -2.34 6.98 1.03
C SER A 42 -3.86 6.83 1.01
N PHE A 43 -4.49 7.08 2.15
CA PHE A 43 -5.93 7.18 2.32
C PHE A 43 -6.30 8.56 2.83
N SER A 44 -7.51 9.01 2.50
CA SER A 44 -8.07 10.27 2.97
C SER A 44 -8.28 10.24 4.49
N GLU A 45 -8.52 9.07 5.06
CA GLU A 45 -8.63 8.83 6.49
C GLU A 45 -7.25 8.66 7.13
N TRP A 46 -7.16 8.91 8.44
CA TRP A 46 -5.96 8.57 9.19
C TRP A 46 -5.67 7.07 9.09
N ASN A 47 -4.39 6.74 9.01
CA ASN A 47 -4.00 5.37 8.74
C ASN A 47 -2.64 5.03 9.32
N SER A 48 -2.43 3.73 9.49
CA SER A 48 -1.15 3.17 9.88
C SER A 48 -0.85 1.90 9.10
N ALA A 49 0.40 1.73 8.66
CA ALA A 49 0.88 0.50 8.08
C ALA A 49 1.25 -0.52 9.16
N SER A 50 1.06 -1.81 8.85
CA SER A 50 1.62 -2.90 9.65
C SER A 50 3.14 -2.97 9.53
N ASP A 51 3.79 -3.74 10.39
CA ASP A 51 5.24 -3.98 10.37
C ASP A 51 5.70 -5.06 9.38
N THR A 52 4.76 -5.75 8.73
CA THR A 52 5.04 -6.91 7.89
C THR A 52 4.76 -6.59 6.42
N ILE A 53 5.79 -6.71 5.58
CA ILE A 53 5.69 -6.59 4.12
C ILE A 53 5.86 -7.98 3.51
N GLU A 54 4.88 -8.42 2.71
CA GLU A 54 5.05 -9.60 1.87
C GLU A 54 5.62 -9.19 0.52
N TRP A 55 6.80 -9.69 0.17
CA TRP A 55 7.45 -9.44 -1.12
C TRP A 55 7.12 -10.57 -2.11
N ARG A 56 6.65 -10.21 -3.30
CA ARG A 56 6.39 -11.14 -4.40
C ARG A 56 7.59 -11.17 -5.33
N LEU A 57 8.15 -12.35 -5.56
CA LEU A 57 9.42 -12.53 -6.27
C LEU A 57 9.25 -13.31 -7.58
N ALA A 58 10.04 -12.94 -8.58
CA ALA A 58 10.28 -13.70 -9.80
C ALA A 58 11.78 -13.90 -9.94
N ASP A 59 12.26 -15.15 -10.01
CA ASP A 59 13.69 -15.44 -10.16
C ASP A 59 14.57 -14.72 -9.12
N GLY A 60 14.06 -14.60 -7.88
CA GLY A 60 14.72 -13.92 -6.77
C GLY A 60 14.61 -12.39 -6.75
N ARG A 61 13.98 -11.79 -7.76
CA ARG A 61 13.75 -10.33 -7.88
C ARG A 61 12.32 -9.96 -7.48
N PRO A 62 12.14 -9.08 -6.49
CA PRO A 62 10.85 -8.46 -6.21
C PRO A 62 10.22 -7.77 -7.41
N TYR A 63 8.91 -7.94 -7.60
CA TYR A 63 8.13 -7.17 -8.58
C TYR A 63 6.90 -6.52 -7.96
N ALA A 64 6.43 -7.03 -6.81
CA ALA A 64 5.31 -6.48 -6.09
C ALA A 64 5.48 -6.67 -4.59
N THR A 65 4.74 -5.88 -3.82
CA THR A 65 4.62 -6.00 -2.38
C THR A 65 3.16 -6.01 -1.97
N ILE A 66 2.89 -6.61 -0.82
CA ILE A 66 1.60 -6.54 -0.13
C ILE A 66 1.88 -6.06 1.28
N LEU A 67 1.28 -4.93 1.64
CA LEU A 67 1.38 -4.33 2.96
C LEU A 67 -0.02 -4.15 3.53
N ARG A 68 -0.21 -4.52 4.80
CA ARG A 68 -1.49 -4.29 5.49
C ARG A 68 -1.53 -2.88 6.07
N TRP A 69 -2.67 -2.23 5.90
CA TRP A 69 -2.98 -0.91 6.40
C TRP A 69 -4.21 -0.97 7.29
N PHE A 70 -4.19 -0.19 8.36
CA PHE A 70 -5.30 0.03 9.26
C PHE A 70 -5.86 1.43 9.02
N ILE A 71 -7.17 1.52 8.82
CA ILE A 71 -7.84 2.78 8.48
C ILE A 71 -8.69 3.21 9.67
N ASP A 72 -8.40 4.37 10.24
CA ASP A 72 -9.08 4.86 11.44
C ASP A 72 -10.32 5.67 11.02
N ASN A 73 -11.42 4.97 10.78
CA ASN A 73 -12.72 5.59 10.47
C ASN A 73 -13.38 6.13 11.73
N VAL A 74 -14.05 7.27 11.59
CA VAL A 74 -14.78 7.94 12.68
C VAL A 74 -16.18 7.36 12.82
N ASP A 75 -16.59 7.01 14.04
CA ASP A 75 -17.98 6.71 14.35
C ASP A 75 -18.81 8.01 14.29
N PRO A 76 -19.83 8.08 13.43
CA PRO A 76 -20.65 9.28 13.28
C PRO A 76 -21.40 9.67 14.56
N ASN A 77 -21.62 8.75 15.50
CA ASN A 77 -22.32 9.02 16.75
C ASN A 77 -21.42 9.63 17.82
N THR A 78 -20.12 9.31 17.81
CA THR A 78 -19.17 9.77 18.83
C THR A 78 -18.19 10.82 18.31
N GLY A 79 -18.05 10.95 16.99
CA GLY A 79 -17.08 11.84 16.36
C GLY A 79 -15.62 11.43 16.60
N SER A 80 -15.39 10.20 17.04
CA SER A 80 -14.06 9.66 17.35
C SER A 80 -13.81 8.35 16.59
N ALA A 81 -12.55 8.04 16.31
CA ALA A 81 -12.19 6.74 15.76
C ALA A 81 -12.28 5.65 16.84
N ASP A 82 -12.75 4.46 16.45
CA ASP A 82 -12.82 3.29 17.32
C ASP A 82 -12.55 1.99 16.57
N GLU A 83 -12.26 0.93 17.32
CA GLU A 83 -11.85 -0.36 16.77
C GLU A 83 -12.93 -1.03 15.92
N SER A 84 -14.22 -0.81 16.20
CA SER A 84 -15.31 -1.45 15.45
C SER A 84 -15.46 -0.88 14.03
N HIS A 85 -15.11 0.39 13.84
CA HIS A 85 -15.08 1.08 12.55
C HIS A 85 -13.69 1.01 11.88
N ARG A 86 -12.67 0.47 12.56
CA ARG A 86 -11.32 0.38 12.02
C ARG A 86 -11.23 -0.52 10.80
N GLY A 87 -10.83 0.05 9.67
CA GLY A 87 -10.62 -0.67 8.41
C GLY A 87 -9.37 -1.53 8.43
N GLN A 88 -9.34 -2.54 7.57
CA GLN A 88 -8.11 -3.27 7.25
C GLN A 88 -8.02 -3.48 5.75
N VAL A 89 -6.95 -2.97 5.14
CA VAL A 89 -6.75 -3.06 3.69
C VAL A 89 -5.38 -3.66 3.41
N LEU A 90 -5.33 -4.64 2.52
CA LEU A 90 -4.09 -5.08 1.90
C LEU A 90 -3.85 -4.20 0.67
N VAL A 91 -2.79 -3.41 0.71
CA VAL A 91 -2.35 -2.56 -0.39
C VAL A 91 -1.31 -3.34 -1.17
N ILE A 92 -1.56 -3.49 -2.48
CA ILE A 92 -0.67 -4.13 -3.43
C ILE A 92 0.07 -3.04 -4.17
N SER A 93 1.40 -3.05 -4.11
CA SER A 93 2.23 -2.05 -4.79
C SER A 93 3.25 -2.71 -5.72
N THR A 94 3.56 -2.05 -6.84
CA THR A 94 4.69 -2.40 -7.71
C THR A 94 6.02 -2.06 -7.02
N VAL A 95 7.11 -2.63 -7.51
CA VAL A 95 8.47 -2.32 -7.06
C VAL A 95 9.25 -1.70 -8.21
N ALA A 96 9.82 -0.52 -8.00
CA ALA A 96 10.64 0.14 -9.03
C ALA A 96 11.98 -0.60 -9.19
N GLU A 97 12.32 -0.97 -10.43
CA GLU A 97 13.59 -1.63 -10.75
C GLU A 97 14.61 -0.65 -11.35
N THR A 98 14.15 0.32 -12.15
CA THR A 98 14.99 1.31 -12.81
C THR A 98 14.36 2.69 -12.84
N GLU A 99 15.17 3.75 -12.86
CA GLU A 99 14.69 5.10 -13.17
C GLU A 99 14.24 5.18 -14.65
N PRO A 100 13.19 5.96 -14.98
CA PRO A 100 12.44 6.88 -14.12
C PRO A 100 11.23 6.26 -13.41
N GLU A 101 11.08 4.92 -13.43
CA GLU A 101 9.93 4.23 -12.84
C GLU A 101 9.85 4.45 -11.33
N GLN A 102 8.65 4.37 -10.78
CA GLN A 102 8.41 4.39 -9.34
C GLN A 102 7.50 3.24 -8.95
N GLY A 103 7.73 2.70 -7.75
CA GLY A 103 6.78 1.80 -7.14
C GLY A 103 5.53 2.58 -6.77
N CYS A 104 4.38 2.08 -7.19
CA CYS A 104 3.09 2.69 -6.94
C CYS A 104 2.09 1.66 -6.46
N VAL A 105 0.99 2.12 -5.89
CA VAL A 105 -0.13 1.25 -5.56
C VAL A 105 -0.81 0.78 -6.85
N ALA A 106 -0.91 -0.53 -7.02
CA ALA A 106 -1.56 -1.21 -8.14
C ALA A 106 -2.95 -1.75 -7.79
N GLY A 107 -3.25 -1.96 -6.50
CA GLY A 107 -4.56 -2.45 -6.07
C GLY A 107 -4.75 -2.54 -4.57
N TYR A 108 -6.00 -2.83 -4.19
CA TYR A 108 -6.45 -2.91 -2.80
C TYR A 108 -7.31 -4.15 -2.58
N VAL A 109 -7.25 -4.72 -1.38
CA VAL A 109 -8.21 -5.75 -0.92
C VAL A 109 -8.67 -5.42 0.49
N ASP A 110 -9.98 -5.31 0.69
CA ASP A 110 -10.57 -5.14 2.01
C ASP A 110 -10.49 -6.47 2.79
N ALA A 111 -9.67 -6.48 3.85
CA ALA A 111 -9.46 -7.68 4.65
C ALA A 111 -10.59 -8.00 5.63
N ARG A 112 -11.47 -7.04 5.93
CA ARG A 112 -12.65 -7.26 6.77
C ARG A 112 -13.78 -7.89 5.96
N ALA A 113 -13.94 -7.48 4.71
CA ALA A 113 -14.99 -7.99 3.83
C ALA A 113 -14.66 -9.39 3.27
N ASN A 114 -13.37 -9.71 3.10
CA ASN A 114 -12.96 -10.94 2.42
C ASN A 114 -12.27 -11.94 3.37
N ARG A 115 -12.88 -13.12 3.58
CA ARG A 115 -12.29 -14.20 4.41
C ARG A 115 -10.91 -14.66 3.92
N ALA A 116 -10.69 -14.66 2.60
CA ALA A 116 -9.45 -15.08 1.94
C ALA A 116 -8.63 -13.88 1.43
N ALA A 117 -8.69 -12.72 2.09
CA ALA A 117 -8.09 -11.48 1.61
C ALA A 117 -6.61 -11.59 1.20
N ASN A 118 -5.78 -12.31 1.97
CA ASN A 118 -4.37 -12.50 1.64
C ASN A 118 -4.19 -13.28 0.32
N GLU A 119 -5.03 -14.29 0.07
CA GLU A 119 -4.96 -15.07 -1.17
C GLU A 119 -5.41 -14.25 -2.38
N ILE A 120 -6.43 -13.40 -2.20
CA ILE A 120 -6.88 -12.44 -3.22
C ILE A 120 -5.75 -11.45 -3.51
N ALA A 121 -5.14 -10.85 -2.48
CA ALA A 121 -4.07 -9.87 -2.66
C ALA A 121 -2.85 -10.47 -3.38
N ARG A 122 -2.47 -11.70 -3.04
CA ARG A 122 -1.40 -12.44 -3.75
C ARG A 122 -1.71 -12.64 -5.22
N ARG A 123 -2.92 -13.10 -5.53
CA ARG A 123 -3.37 -13.29 -6.91
C ARG A 123 -3.34 -11.98 -7.69
N VAL A 124 -3.88 -10.91 -7.13
CA VAL A 124 -3.88 -9.57 -7.72
C VAL A 124 -2.45 -9.08 -7.96
N ALA A 125 -1.55 -9.25 -6.98
CA ALA A 125 -0.15 -8.89 -7.13
C ALA A 125 0.51 -9.66 -8.27
N ASP A 126 0.26 -10.98 -8.36
CA ASP A 126 0.86 -11.84 -9.36
C ASP A 126 0.31 -11.59 -10.77
N GLU A 127 -0.95 -11.19 -10.90
CA GLU A 127 -1.64 -10.93 -12.19
C GLU A 127 -1.45 -9.51 -12.71
N ILE A 128 -1.48 -8.48 -11.84
CA ILE A 128 -1.59 -7.07 -12.25
C ILE A 128 -0.26 -6.34 -12.12
N ALA A 129 0.47 -6.53 -11.01
CA ALA A 129 1.56 -5.63 -10.66
C ALA A 129 2.73 -5.63 -11.67
N ARG A 130 2.90 -6.71 -12.45
CA ARG A 130 3.96 -6.79 -13.46
C ARG A 130 3.74 -5.92 -14.69
N THR A 131 2.49 -5.58 -14.99
CA THR A 131 2.11 -4.82 -16.19
C THR A 131 1.41 -3.51 -15.85
N PHE A 132 1.24 -3.21 -14.57
CA PHE A 132 0.58 -2.01 -14.10
C PHE A 132 1.45 -0.78 -14.39
N ASP A 133 0.91 0.15 -15.18
CA ASP A 133 1.58 1.39 -15.52
C ASP A 133 1.24 2.46 -14.47
N CYS A 134 2.20 2.78 -13.60
CA CYS A 134 2.02 3.74 -12.51
C CYS A 134 1.66 5.17 -12.93
N GLU A 135 1.80 5.52 -14.21
CA GLU A 135 1.42 6.84 -14.74
C GLU A 135 0.06 6.85 -15.43
N ARG A 136 -0.46 5.67 -15.82
CA ARG A 136 -1.64 5.55 -16.68
C ARG A 136 -2.78 4.75 -16.08
N ASP A 137 -2.46 3.77 -15.26
CA ASP A 137 -3.43 2.87 -14.65
C ASP A 137 -3.86 3.38 -13.28
N GLU A 138 -5.14 3.14 -12.96
CA GLU A 138 -5.74 3.54 -11.69
C GLU A 138 -5.97 2.31 -10.81
N PRO A 139 -5.43 2.28 -9.57
CA PRO A 139 -5.58 1.13 -8.70
C PRO A 139 -7.02 0.98 -8.20
N ARG A 140 -7.47 -0.27 -8.05
CA ARG A 140 -8.86 -0.59 -7.68
C ARG A 140 -8.93 -1.57 -6.53
N TYR A 141 -10.10 -1.62 -5.91
CA TYR A 141 -10.43 -2.69 -4.95
C TYR A 141 -10.76 -3.98 -5.69
N HIS A 142 -10.24 -5.09 -5.17
CA HIS A 142 -10.51 -6.45 -5.63
C HIS A 142 -11.18 -7.26 -4.53
N GLY A 143 -12.18 -8.06 -4.92
CA GLY A 143 -13.08 -8.74 -3.99
C GLY A 143 -14.21 -7.85 -3.49
N GLU A 144 -14.79 -8.21 -2.35
CA GLU A 144 -15.82 -7.40 -1.70
C GLU A 144 -15.20 -6.15 -1.07
N ARG A 145 -15.91 -5.03 -1.11
CA ARG A 145 -15.48 -3.77 -0.47
C ARG A 145 -16.52 -3.38 0.57
N GLY A 146 -16.10 -3.28 1.82
CA GLY A 146 -16.90 -2.81 2.93
C GLY A 146 -16.82 -1.29 3.12
N PRO A 147 -17.64 -0.73 4.04
CA PRO A 147 -17.71 0.71 4.28
C PRO A 147 -16.46 1.28 4.97
N PHE A 148 -15.61 0.44 5.56
CA PHE A 148 -14.45 0.84 6.35
C PHE A 148 -13.13 0.69 5.60
N SER A 149 -13.16 0.36 4.31
CA SER A 149 -11.94 0.17 3.52
C SER A 149 -11.16 1.47 3.32
N GLY A 150 -11.72 2.63 3.67
CA GLY A 150 -11.11 3.92 3.40
C GLY A 150 -11.16 4.34 1.93
N THR A 151 -10.66 5.54 1.68
CA THR A 151 -10.72 6.26 0.42
C THR A 151 -9.30 6.57 -0.05
N PRO A 152 -8.77 5.85 -1.07
CA PRO A 152 -7.45 6.13 -1.62
C PRO A 152 -7.27 7.60 -2.03
N SER A 153 -6.10 8.18 -1.75
CA SER A 153 -5.76 9.58 -2.01
C SER A 153 -4.30 9.78 -2.39
#